data_AF-A0A3M1YJL5-F1
#
_entry.id   AF-A0A3M1YJL5-F1
#
_cell.length_a   1.000
_cell.length_b   1.000
_cell.length_c   1.000
_cell.angle_alpha   90.00
_cell.angle_beta   90.00
_cell.angle_gamma   90.00
#
_symmetry.space_group_name_H-M   'P 1'
#
loop_
_entity.id
_entity.type
_entity.pdbx_description
1 polymer ?
#
loop_
_entity_poly.entity_id
_entity_poly.type
_entity_poly.pdbx_seq_one_letter_code
_entity_poly.pdbx_strand_id
1 'polypeptide(L)'
;PAIHAWVAARLGRIEEAYEYFIYSATIDLEDNKGNVRDGIHAASCGGVWQAVVFGFCGLHLTPEGPKVAPNLPSHWRSVRFKVMYKGEPYEFVIKGQGE
;
A
#
# COMPACT_ATOMS: atom_id res chain seq x y z
N PRO A 1 11.07 1.79 -4.80
CA PRO A 1 10.81 1.31 -3.41
C PRO A 1 9.38 0.78 -3.22
N ALA A 2 8.32 1.55 -3.54
CA ALA A 2 6.94 1.13 -3.37
C ALA A 2 6.57 -0.24 -4.00
N ILE A 3 7.06 -0.56 -5.20
CA ILE A 3 6.85 -1.90 -5.81
C ILE A 3 7.55 -3.01 -5.01
N HIS A 4 8.72 -2.73 -4.44
CA HIS A 4 9.39 -3.69 -3.56
C HIS A 4 8.59 -3.89 -2.26
N ALA A 5 8.03 -2.81 -1.70
CA ALA A 5 7.10 -2.89 -0.56
C ALA A 5 5.90 -3.78 -0.86
N TRP A 6 5.28 -3.59 -2.02
CA TRP A 6 4.16 -4.44 -2.47
C TRP A 6 4.59 -5.91 -2.54
N VAL A 7 5.64 -6.22 -3.28
CA VAL A 7 6.09 -7.61 -3.46
C VAL A 7 6.47 -8.26 -2.13
N ALA A 8 7.23 -7.56 -1.28
CA ALA A 8 7.62 -8.04 0.04
C ALA A 8 6.39 -8.34 0.93
N ALA A 9 5.37 -7.47 0.92
CA ALA A 9 4.14 -7.69 1.68
C ALA A 9 3.42 -8.97 1.22
N ARG A 10 3.36 -9.22 -0.10
CA ARG A 10 2.75 -10.45 -0.65
C ARG A 10 3.56 -11.72 -0.36
N LEU A 11 4.86 -11.58 -0.13
CA LEU A 11 5.74 -12.68 0.29
C LEU A 11 5.74 -12.89 1.81
N GLY A 12 5.02 -12.06 2.56
CA GLY A 12 5.01 -12.12 4.03
C GLY A 12 6.25 -11.57 4.72
N ARG A 13 7.10 -10.82 4.00
CA ARG A 13 8.28 -10.14 4.53
C ARG A 13 7.86 -8.74 5.02
N ILE A 14 7.07 -8.68 6.10
CA ILE A 14 6.30 -7.49 6.45
C ILE A 14 7.14 -6.34 6.98
N GLU A 15 8.20 -6.63 7.72
CA GLU A 15 9.15 -5.64 8.22
C GLU A 15 9.85 -4.95 7.05
N GLU A 16 10.42 -5.73 6.12
CA GLU A 16 11.06 -5.23 4.89
C GLU A 16 10.07 -4.46 4.01
N ALA A 17 8.84 -4.96 3.88
CA ALA A 17 7.80 -4.26 3.15
C ALA A 17 7.51 -2.89 3.76
N TYR A 18 7.45 -2.80 5.10
CA TYR A 18 7.18 -1.56 5.81
C TYR A 18 8.32 -0.56 5.66
N GLU A 19 9.58 -1.00 5.69
CA GLU A 19 10.75 -0.16 5.42
C GLU A 19 10.68 0.48 4.02
N TYR A 20 10.44 -0.33 2.99
CA TYR A 20 10.30 0.17 1.62
C TYR A 20 9.10 1.10 1.46
N PHE A 21 8.00 0.81 2.15
CA PHE A 21 6.79 1.63 2.15
C PHE A 21 7.06 3.01 2.74
N ILE A 22 7.64 3.08 3.93
CA ILE A 22 7.96 4.35 4.60
C ILE A 22 8.94 5.17 3.76
N TYR A 23 10.02 4.57 3.26
CA TYR A 23 10.95 5.27 2.38
C TYR A 23 10.27 5.86 1.14
N SER A 24 9.31 5.15 0.54
CA SER A 24 8.53 5.66 -0.58
C SER A 24 7.52 6.73 -0.20
N ALA A 25 6.91 6.63 0.99
CA ALA A 25 5.91 7.55 1.51
C ALA A 25 6.52 8.90 1.92
N THR A 26 7.79 8.90 2.34
CA THR A 26 8.47 10.11 2.82
C THR A 26 9.41 10.74 1.78
N ILE A 27 9.50 10.19 0.56
CA ILE A 27 10.50 10.62 -0.44
C ILE A 27 10.52 12.13 -0.70
N ASP A 28 9.33 12.74 -0.83
CA ASP A 28 9.16 14.18 -1.06
C ASP A 28 9.08 14.96 0.25
N LEU A 29 8.49 14.38 1.30
CA LEU A 29 8.32 15.04 2.61
C LEU A 29 9.65 15.27 3.34
N GLU A 30 10.60 14.35 3.16
CA GLU A 30 11.94 14.40 3.75
C GLU A 30 13.01 14.84 2.74
N ASP A 31 12.62 15.14 1.50
CA ASP A 31 13.53 15.42 0.38
C ASP A 31 14.67 14.38 0.26
N ASN A 32 14.33 13.09 0.42
CA ASN A 32 15.29 11.98 0.45
C ASN A 32 16.08 11.81 -0.87
N LYS A 33 15.66 12.49 -1.94
CA LYS A 33 16.33 12.54 -3.24
C LYS A 33 17.02 13.88 -3.53
N GLY A 34 16.83 14.90 -2.68
CA GLY A 34 17.45 16.22 -2.78
C GLY A 34 16.96 17.06 -3.97
N ASN A 35 15.81 16.72 -4.53
CA ASN A 35 15.29 17.28 -5.77
C ASN A 35 13.77 17.54 -5.73
N VAL A 36 13.14 17.59 -4.55
CA VAL A 36 11.69 17.89 -4.44
C VAL A 36 11.34 19.28 -5.01
N ARG A 37 12.31 20.22 -5.00
CA ARG A 37 12.16 21.55 -5.61
C ARG A 37 11.88 21.48 -7.12
N ASP A 38 12.30 20.40 -7.78
CA ASP A 38 12.08 20.20 -9.22
C ASP A 38 10.67 19.63 -9.51
N GLY A 39 9.92 19.25 -8.47
CA GLY A 39 8.55 18.77 -8.54
C GLY A 39 8.31 17.53 -7.67
N ILE A 40 7.02 17.20 -7.48
CA ILE A 40 6.61 16.01 -6.75
C ILE A 40 6.91 14.73 -7.54
N HIS A 41 7.35 13.67 -6.87
CA HIS A 41 7.52 12.37 -7.50
C HIS A 41 6.15 11.68 -7.66
N ALA A 42 5.35 12.13 -8.63
CA ALA A 42 3.96 11.67 -8.84
C ALA A 42 3.83 10.14 -8.97
N ALA A 43 4.79 9.49 -9.62
CA ALA A 43 4.83 8.03 -9.72
C ALA A 43 5.03 7.36 -8.34
N SER A 44 5.81 7.98 -7.45
CA SER A 44 5.97 7.51 -6.06
C SER A 44 4.66 7.63 -5.29
N CYS A 45 3.93 8.75 -5.43
CA CYS A 45 2.62 8.92 -4.79
C CYS A 45 1.64 7.81 -5.18
N GLY A 46 1.54 7.50 -6.47
CA GLY A 46 0.74 6.36 -6.94
C GLY A 46 1.24 5.02 -6.41
N GLY A 47 2.56 4.83 -6.37
CA GLY A 47 3.18 3.63 -5.81
C GLY A 47 2.86 3.41 -4.33
N VAL A 48 2.87 4.46 -3.51
CA VAL A 48 2.53 4.40 -2.07
C VAL A 48 1.11 3.86 -1.88
N TRP A 49 0.14 4.37 -2.64
CA TRP A 49 -1.23 3.85 -2.61
C TRP A 49 -1.29 2.37 -3.03
N GLN A 50 -0.58 2.00 -4.11
CA GLN A 50 -0.54 0.61 -4.60
C GLN A 50 0.09 -0.34 -3.57
N ALA A 51 1.14 0.06 -2.86
CA ALA A 51 1.78 -0.74 -1.83
C ALA A 51 0.82 -1.05 -0.67
N VAL A 52 -0.03 -0.09 -0.27
CA VAL A 52 -1.06 -0.32 0.75
C VAL A 52 -2.14 -1.25 0.23
N VAL A 53 -2.75 -0.93 -0.92
CA VAL A 53 -3.96 -1.60 -1.39
C VAL A 53 -3.67 -2.98 -1.98
N PHE A 54 -2.67 -3.10 -2.85
CA PHE A 54 -2.34 -4.38 -3.50
C PHE A 54 -1.28 -5.19 -2.74
N GLY A 55 -0.49 -4.54 -1.88
CA GLY A 55 0.51 -5.17 -1.02
C GLY A 55 -0.07 -5.59 0.32
N PHE A 56 -0.05 -4.69 1.30
CA PHE A 56 -0.46 -5.01 2.68
C PHE A 56 -1.91 -5.49 2.78
N CYS A 57 -2.84 -4.84 2.06
CA CYS A 57 -4.24 -5.28 2.03
C CYS A 57 -4.48 -6.47 1.09
N GLY A 58 -3.52 -6.78 0.21
CA GLY A 58 -3.58 -7.91 -0.70
C GLY A 58 -4.78 -7.88 -1.66
N LEU A 59 -5.23 -6.70 -2.10
CA LEU A 59 -6.32 -6.60 -3.07
C LEU A 59 -5.95 -7.32 -4.37
N HIS A 60 -6.84 -8.19 -4.84
CA HIS A 60 -6.72 -8.87 -6.12
C HIS A 60 -8.10 -9.09 -6.73
N LEU A 61 -8.15 -9.22 -8.05
CA LEU A 61 -9.40 -9.45 -8.77
C LEU A 61 -9.65 -10.95 -8.94
N THR A 62 -10.86 -11.40 -8.61
CA THR A 62 -11.33 -12.77 -8.84
C THR A 62 -12.52 -12.76 -9.81
N PRO A 63 -12.97 -13.91 -10.34
CA PRO A 63 -14.18 -13.97 -11.15
C PRO A 63 -15.41 -13.40 -10.44
N GLU A 64 -15.46 -13.48 -9.10
CA GLU A 64 -16.55 -12.94 -8.28
C GLU A 64 -16.37 -11.46 -7.91
N GLY A 65 -15.25 -10.82 -8.30
CA GLY A 65 -14.95 -9.42 -8.01
C GLY A 65 -13.68 -9.22 -7.16
N PRO A 66 -13.43 -7.97 -6.70
CA PRO A 66 -12.27 -7.64 -5.88
C PRO A 66 -12.33 -8.34 -4.51
N LYS A 67 -11.23 -9.00 -4.13
CA LYS A 67 -11.04 -9.66 -2.83
C LYS A 67 -9.73 -9.22 -2.20
N VAL A 68 -9.62 -9.36 -0.88
CA VAL A 68 -8.43 -8.98 -0.10
C VAL A 68 -7.83 -10.20 0.58
N ALA A 69 -6.50 -10.24 0.68
CA ALA A 69 -5.72 -11.24 1.40
C ALA A 69 -4.70 -10.49 2.28
N PRO A 70 -5.15 -9.92 3.41
CA PRO A 70 -4.37 -8.96 4.15
C PRO A 70 -3.18 -9.59 4.88
N ASN A 71 -2.06 -8.90 4.82
CA ASN A 71 -0.90 -9.10 5.69
C ASN A 71 -0.43 -7.72 6.14
N LEU A 72 -0.93 -7.30 7.31
CA LEU A 72 -0.71 -5.95 7.83
C LEU A 72 0.48 -5.93 8.80
N PRO A 73 1.26 -4.83 8.85
CA PRO A 73 2.20 -4.61 9.94
C PRO A 73 1.51 -4.70 11.31
N SER A 74 2.19 -5.28 12.30
CA SER A 74 1.63 -5.57 13.62
C SER A 74 1.12 -4.32 14.36
N HIS A 75 1.69 -3.15 14.07
CA HIS A 75 1.30 -1.87 14.67
C HIS A 75 0.12 -1.18 13.96
N TRP A 76 -0.38 -1.70 12.84
CA TRP A 76 -1.54 -1.14 12.15
C TRP A 76 -2.84 -1.66 12.78
N ARG A 77 -3.68 -0.75 13.28
CA ARG A 77 -4.99 -1.12 13.87
C ARG A 77 -6.05 -1.45 12.83
N SER A 78 -6.10 -0.67 11.76
CA SER A 78 -7.01 -0.92 10.65
C SER A 78 -6.64 -0.13 9.41
N VAL A 79 -7.03 -0.64 8.25
CA VAL A 79 -6.99 0.09 6.98
C VAL A 79 -8.39 0.12 6.40
N ARG A 80 -8.83 1.30 5.94
CA ARG A 80 -10.08 1.47 5.20
C ARG A 80 -9.79 2.09 3.85
N PHE A 81 -10.34 1.52 2.80
CA PHE A 81 -10.23 2.07 1.45
C PHE A 81 -11.43 1.69 0.58
N LYS A 82 -11.56 2.38 -0.54
CA LYS A 82 -12.59 2.14 -1.56
C LYS A 82 -11.94 2.00 -2.93
N VAL A 83 -12.44 1.07 -3.74
CA VAL A 83 -12.07 0.95 -5.16
C VAL A 83 -13.31 0.91 -6.02
N MET A 84 -13.20 1.42 -7.25
CA MET A 84 -14.23 1.30 -8.27
C MET A 84 -13.90 0.11 -9.16
N TYR A 85 -14.82 -0.84 -9.29
CA TYR A 85 -14.67 -1.99 -10.18
C TYR A 85 -15.94 -2.18 -10.99
N LYS A 86 -15.82 -2.11 -12.31
CA LYS A 86 -16.95 -2.21 -13.26
C LYS A 86 -18.09 -1.23 -12.95
N GLY A 87 -17.75 0.00 -12.56
CA GLY A 87 -18.73 1.04 -12.21
C GLY A 87 -19.26 0.96 -10.78
N GLU A 88 -19.01 -0.13 -10.06
CA GLU A 88 -19.51 -0.35 -8.70
C GLU A 88 -18.44 -0.03 -7.64
N PRO A 89 -18.80 0.62 -6.52
CA PRO A 89 -17.88 0.86 -5.41
C PRO A 89 -17.74 -0.38 -4.52
N TYR A 90 -16.51 -0.75 -4.21
CA TYR A 90 -16.18 -1.77 -3.21
C TYR A 90 -15.44 -1.10 -2.05
N GLU A 91 -16.02 -1.19 -0.86
CA GLU A 91 -15.43 -0.65 0.37
C GLU A 91 -14.87 -1.79 1.22
N PHE A 92 -13.63 -1.62 1.68
CA PHE A 92 -12.93 -2.59 2.51
C PHE A 92 -12.56 -1.95 3.84
N VAL A 93 -12.83 -2.66 4.93
CA VAL A 93 -12.34 -2.35 6.27
C VAL A 93 -11.58 -3.57 6.77
N ILE A 94 -10.26 -3.44 6.87
CA ILE A 94 -9.36 -4.51 7.29
C ILE A 94 -8.88 -4.17 8.70
N LYS A 95 -9.04 -5.11 9.63
CA LYS A 95 -8.54 -4.99 11.01
C LYS A 95 -7.13 -5.57 11.10
N GLY A 96 -6.28 -4.95 11.93
CA GLY A 96 -4.99 -5.50 12.31
C GLY A 96 -5.13 -6.74 13.17
N GLN A 97 -4.06 -7.51 13.34
CA GLN A 97 -4.06 -8.77 14.07
C GLN A 97 -3.98 -8.60 15.61
N GLY A 98 -4.52 -7.52 16.17
CA GLY A 98 -4.24 -7.11 17.56
C GLY A 98 -5.41 -6.54 18.37
N GLU A 99 -6.67 -6.82 18.01
CA GLU A 99 -7.87 -6.57 18.84
C GLU A 99 -8.89 -7.70 18.69
#